data_AF-A0A2W6SX15-F1
#
_entry.id   AF-A0A2W6SX15-F1
#
_cell.length_a   1.000
_cell.length_b   1.000
_cell.length_c   1.000
_cell.angle_alpha   90.00
_cell.angle_beta   90.00
_cell.angle_gamma   90.00
#
_symmetry.space_group_name_H-M   'P 1'
#
loop_
_entity.id
_entity.type
_entity.pdbx_description
1 polymer ?
#
loop_
_entity_poly.entity_id
_entity_poly.type
_entity_poly.pdbx_seq_one_letter_code
_entity_poly.pdbx_strand_id
1 'polypeptide(L)'
;MITKSIFMDWLACAKCAWLSRREPHRLVAGRVTAFDRMLARDGYAVEGVFRDWVASWPDAKDCEFQVVLSDEIFEARADMLRAAHGAGIDVFEVNIRLH
;
A
#
# COMPACT_ATOMS: atom_id res chain seq x y z
N MET A 1 5.82 8.28 -13.05
CA MET A 1 5.32 7.60 -11.84
C MET A 1 3.92 7.02 -12.02
N ILE A 2 3.84 5.70 -12.03
CA ILE A 2 2.64 4.88 -11.84
C ILE A 2 2.79 4.25 -10.45
N THR A 3 1.84 4.52 -9.56
CA THR A 3 1.78 3.90 -8.23
C THR A 3 0.81 2.73 -8.20
N LYS A 4 0.89 1.90 -7.16
CA LYS A 4 -0.11 0.85 -6.88
C LYS A 4 -1.54 1.41 -6.90
N SER A 5 -1.78 2.54 -6.22
CA SER A 5 -3.11 3.17 -6.18
C SER A 5 -3.62 3.52 -7.57
N ILE A 6 -2.77 4.11 -8.42
CA ILE A 6 -3.12 4.44 -9.81
C ILE A 6 -3.46 3.18 -10.61
N PHE A 7 -2.69 2.11 -10.42
CA PHE A 7 -2.95 0.85 -11.11
C PHE A 7 -4.27 0.22 -10.66
N MET A 8 -4.57 0.26 -9.35
CA MET A 8 -5.85 -0.21 -8.81
C MET A 8 -7.02 0.63 -9.31
N ASP A 9 -6.88 1.96 -9.36
CA ASP A 9 -7.89 2.86 -9.94
C ASP A 9 -8.12 2.54 -11.42
N TRP A 10 -7.06 2.22 -12.16
CA TRP A 10 -7.15 1.83 -13.56
C TRP A 10 -7.90 0.51 -13.74
N LEU A 11 -7.61 -0.50 -12.91
CA LEU A 11 -8.32 -1.78 -12.92
C LEU A 11 -9.80 -1.61 -12.56
N ALA A 12 -10.13 -0.72 -11.61
CA ALA A 12 -11.50 -0.43 -11.23
C ALA A 12 -12.25 0.34 -12.35
N CYS A 13 -11.65 1.39 -12.91
CA CYS A 13 -12.17 2.13 -14.04
C CYS A 13 -11.07 2.97 -14.73
N ALA A 14 -10.54 2.45 -15.84
CA ALA A 14 -9.51 3.10 -16.64
C ALA A 14 -9.88 4.54 -17.09
N LYS A 15 -11.16 4.79 -17.42
CA LYS A 15 -11.63 6.14 -17.81
C LYS A 15 -11.56 7.13 -16.64
N CYS A 16 -12.01 6.72 -15.46
CA CYS A 16 -11.93 7.55 -14.25
C CYS A 16 -10.48 7.78 -13.83
N ALA A 17 -9.63 6.75 -13.88
CA ALA A 17 -8.20 6.87 -13.58
C ALA A 17 -7.46 7.80 -14.56
N TRP A 18 -7.82 7.77 -15.84
CA TRP A 18 -7.29 8.70 -16.84
C TRP A 18 -7.75 10.15 -16.57
N LEU A 19 -9.05 10.34 -16.31
CA LEU A 19 -9.64 11.65 -16.03
C LEU A 19 -9.09 12.25 -14.73
N SER A 20 -8.92 11.46 -13.66
CA SER A 20 -8.42 11.96 -12.37
C SER A 20 -7.01 12.52 -12.49
N ARG A 21 -6.20 11.96 -13.40
CA ARG A 21 -4.82 12.40 -13.64
C ARG A 21 -4.71 13.59 -14.59
N ARG A 22 -5.56 13.69 -15.60
CA ARG A 22 -5.42 14.69 -16.67
C ARG A 22 -6.40 15.86 -16.55
N GLU A 23 -7.61 15.60 -16.06
CA GLU A 23 -8.68 16.58 -15.94
C GLU A 23 -9.40 16.47 -14.58
N PRO A 24 -8.68 16.56 -13.43
CA PRO A 24 -9.25 16.31 -12.11
C PRO A 24 -10.44 17.23 -11.78
N HIS A 25 -10.46 18.45 -12.33
CA HIS A 25 -11.54 19.42 -12.15
C HIS A 25 -12.89 19.00 -12.78
N ARG A 26 -12.90 17.98 -13.66
CA ARG A 26 -14.11 17.43 -14.28
C ARG A 26 -14.68 16.24 -13.52
N LEU A 27 -13.92 15.70 -12.57
CA LEU A 27 -14.37 14.63 -11.68
C LEU A 27 -14.96 15.24 -10.42
N VAL A 28 -16.18 14.83 -10.09
CA VAL A 28 -16.73 15.08 -8.76
C VAL A 28 -16.07 14.10 -7.81
N ALA A 29 -15.10 14.57 -7.02
CA ALA A 29 -14.47 13.74 -5.99
C ALA A 29 -15.55 13.29 -5.00
N GLY A 30 -15.59 11.97 -4.73
CA GLY A 30 -16.39 11.44 -3.63
C GLY A 30 -15.93 12.04 -2.30
N ARG A 31 -16.86 12.33 -1.39
CA ARG A 31 -16.49 12.77 -0.03
C ARG A 31 -15.94 11.58 0.74
N VAL A 32 -14.82 11.78 1.42
CA VAL A 32 -14.31 10.83 2.42
C VAL A 32 -15.38 10.65 3.51
N THR A 33 -15.95 9.47 3.58
CA THR A 33 -17.01 9.12 4.51
C THR A 33 -16.46 8.85 5.91
N ALA A 34 -17.35 8.76 6.91
CA ALA A 34 -16.96 8.32 8.24
C ALA A 34 -16.42 6.88 8.23
N PHE A 35 -16.99 6.04 7.35
CA PHE A 35 -16.55 4.67 7.15
C PHE A 35 -15.13 4.60 6.57
N ASP A 36 -14.80 5.42 5.57
CA ASP A 36 -13.44 5.48 5.01
C ASP A 36 -12.40 5.86 6.07
N ARG A 37 -12.74 6.82 6.94
CA ARG A 37 -11.87 7.22 8.06
C ARG A 37 -11.70 6.11 9.08
N MET A 38 -12.77 5.37 9.39
CA MET A 38 -12.72 4.22 10.27
C MET A 38 -11.80 3.15 9.69
N LEU A 39 -11.99 2.79 8.42
CA LEU A 39 -11.13 1.81 7.73
C LEU A 39 -9.66 2.22 7.72
N ALA A 40 -9.37 3.50 7.44
CA ALA A 40 -7.99 3.99 7.47
C ALA A 40 -7.38 3.87 8.88
N ARG A 41 -8.14 4.23 9.92
CA ARG A 41 -7.70 4.09 11.31
C ARG A 41 -7.44 2.64 11.69
N ASP A 42 -8.34 1.74 11.32
CA ASP A 42 -8.19 0.32 11.60
C ASP A 42 -6.98 -0.25 10.84
N GLY A 43 -6.75 0.21 9.60
CA GLY A 43 -5.55 -0.08 8.81
C GLY A 43 -4.27 0.20 9.58
N TYR A 44 -4.13 1.42 10.10
CA TYR A 44 -2.97 1.81 10.90
C TYR A 44 -2.83 1.00 12.19
N ALA A 45 -3.94 0.63 12.84
CA ALA A 45 -3.89 -0.21 14.03
C ALA A 45 -3.38 -1.63 13.71
N VAL A 46 -3.82 -2.22 12.60
CA VAL A 46 -3.35 -3.54 12.15
C VAL A 46 -1.88 -3.50 11.75
N GLU A 47 -1.42 -2.45 11.07
CA GLU A 47 0.01 -2.25 10.79
C GLU A 47 0.84 -2.20 12.07
N GLY A 48 0.33 -1.55 13.13
CA GLY A 48 0.99 -1.52 14.44
C GLY A 48 1.15 -2.91 15.05
N VAL A 49 0.05 -3.68 15.11
CA VAL A 49 0.07 -5.07 15.61
C VAL A 49 1.00 -5.95 14.77
N PHE A 50 1.00 -5.77 13.45
CA PHE A 50 1.90 -6.49 12.56
C PHE A 50 3.37 -6.21 12.86
N ARG A 51 3.74 -4.94 13.10
CA ARG A 51 5.12 -4.56 13.49
C ARG A 51 5.53 -5.20 14.81
N ASP A 52 4.65 -5.16 15.81
CA ASP A 52 4.91 -5.77 17.12
C ASP A 52 5.12 -7.29 17.01
N TRP A 53 4.34 -7.95 16.15
CA TRP A 53 4.49 -9.37 15.87
C TRP A 53 5.80 -9.69 15.14
N VAL A 54 6.18 -8.91 14.12
CA VAL A 54 7.46 -9.09 13.42
C VAL A 54 8.65 -8.84 14.34
N ALA A 55 8.53 -7.92 15.30
CA ALA A 55 9.59 -7.66 16.28
C ALA A 55 9.91 -8.89 17.16
N SER A 56 8.99 -9.86 17.27
CA SER A 56 9.25 -11.13 17.97
C SER A 56 9.89 -12.21 17.09
N TRP A 57 10.17 -11.93 15.81
CA TRP A 57 10.79 -12.91 14.91
C TRP A 57 12.30 -13.04 15.17
N PRO A 58 12.89 -14.25 14.96
CA PRO A 58 14.34 -14.45 15.14
C PRO A 58 15.22 -13.58 14.24
N ASP A 59 14.69 -13.19 13.08
CA ASP A 59 15.32 -12.43 11.99
C ASP A 59 14.71 -11.03 11.83
N ALA A 60 14.11 -10.46 12.90
CA ALA A 60 13.48 -9.14 12.85
C ALA A 60 14.41 -8.02 12.35
N LYS A 61 15.72 -8.14 12.59
CA LYS A 61 16.75 -7.19 12.11
C LYS A 61 16.89 -7.17 10.58
N ASP A 62 16.46 -8.23 9.91
CA ASP A 62 16.53 -8.40 8.46
C ASP A 62 15.24 -7.94 7.79
N CYS A 63 14.31 -7.35 8.57
CA CYS A 63 13.05 -6.77 8.12
C CYS A 63 13.12 -5.24 8.05
N GLU A 64 12.61 -4.67 6.96
CA GLU A 64 12.50 -3.22 6.76
C GLU A 64 11.05 -2.87 6.45
N PHE A 65 10.50 -1.83 7.10
CA PHE A 65 9.08 -1.46 6.97
C PHE A 65 8.89 -0.24 6.07
N GLN A 66 7.75 -0.19 5.39
CA GLN A 66 7.34 0.95 4.56
C GLN A 66 8.38 1.31 3.49
N VAL A 67 8.95 0.30 2.84
CA VAL A 67 10.03 0.46 1.85
C VAL A 67 9.45 0.91 0.52
N VAL A 68 10.04 1.95 -0.06
CA VAL A 68 9.71 2.42 -1.41
C VAL A 68 10.68 1.79 -2.40
N LEU A 69 10.12 1.06 -3.37
CA LEU A 69 10.81 0.51 -4.53
C LEU A 69 10.39 1.33 -5.75
N SER A 70 11.34 1.94 -6.43
CA SER A 70 11.05 2.81 -7.58
C SER A 70 12.02 2.56 -8.73
N ASP A 71 11.50 2.67 -9.96
CA ASP A 71 12.28 2.86 -11.18
C ASP A 71 11.87 4.17 -11.90
N GLU A 72 12.27 4.36 -13.16
CA GLU A 72 11.94 5.57 -13.93
C GLU A 72 10.42 5.79 -14.15
N ILE A 73 9.64 4.72 -14.11
CA ILE A 73 8.23 4.70 -14.51
C ILE A 73 7.33 4.35 -13.32
N PHE A 74 7.72 3.37 -12.53
CA PHE A 74 6.93 2.74 -11.47
C PHE A 74 7.44 3.09 -10.09
N GLU A 75 6.49 3.22 -9.16
CA GLU A 75 6.77 3.37 -7.74
C GLU A 75 5.82 2.44 -6.98
N ALA A 76 6.39 1.60 -6.12
CA ALA A 76 5.65 0.71 -5.24
C ALA A 76 6.15 0.90 -3.82
N ARG A 77 5.23 0.86 -2.85
CA ARG A 77 5.57 0.81 -1.43
C ARG A 77 5.18 -0.57 -0.91
N ALA A 78 6.14 -1.29 -0.35
CA ALA A 78 5.90 -2.52 0.39
C ALA A 78 5.71 -2.20 1.87
N ASP A 79 4.79 -2.86 2.55
CA ASP A 79 4.60 -2.66 3.98
C ASP A 79 5.78 -3.20 4.79
N MET A 80 6.36 -4.30 4.32
CA MET A 80 7.62 -4.84 4.81
C MET A 80 8.37 -5.60 3.72
N LEU A 81 9.70 -5.44 3.71
CA LEU A 81 10.63 -6.33 3.03
C LEU A 81 11.37 -7.15 4.08
N ARG A 82 11.68 -8.40 3.75
CA ARG A 82 12.61 -9.22 4.53
C ARG A 82 13.70 -9.76 3.64
N ALA A 83 14.95 -9.58 4.02
CA ALA A 83 16.07 -10.22 3.34
C ALA A 83 16.01 -11.74 3.59
N ALA A 84 15.82 -12.53 2.53
CA ALA A 84 15.86 -13.99 2.65
C ALA A 84 17.32 -14.46 2.63
N HIS A 85 17.63 -15.50 3.43
CA HIS A 85 18.94 -16.15 3.39
C HIS A 85 19.17 -16.83 2.03
N GLY A 86 19.72 -16.07 1.08
CA GLY A 86 20.00 -16.48 -0.29
C GLY A 86 19.34 -15.55 -1.30
N ALA A 87 20.10 -14.54 -1.76
CA ALA A 87 19.87 -13.60 -2.88
C ALA A 87 18.47 -12.99 -3.14
N GLY A 88 17.44 -13.35 -2.38
CA GLY A 88 16.05 -12.95 -2.58
C GLY A 88 15.55 -12.02 -1.48
N ILE A 89 14.41 -11.40 -1.77
CA ILE A 89 13.64 -10.60 -0.82
C ILE A 89 12.23 -11.17 -0.75
N ASP A 90 11.70 -11.26 0.46
CA ASP A 90 10.27 -11.48 0.66
C ASP A 90 9.58 -10.11 0.73
N VAL A 91 8.49 -9.95 0.00
CA VAL A 91 7.69 -8.73 -0.04
C VAL A 91 6.36 -8.99 0.65
N PHE A 92 6.03 -8.19 1.66
CA PHE A 92 4.80 -8.31 2.44
C PHE A 92 3.89 -7.11 2.23
N GLU A 93 2.60 -7.41 2.11
CA GLU A 93 1.51 -6.42 2.10
C GLU A 93 0.49 -6.79 3.19
N VAL A 94 0.23 -5.86 4.08
CA VAL A 94 -0.70 -6.00 5.20
C VAL A 94 -2.05 -5.46 4.76
N ASN A 95 -3.06 -6.34 4.68
CA ASN A 95 -4.40 -5.96 4.28
C ASN A 95 -5.43 -6.31 5.34
N ILE A 96 -6.41 -5.45 5.52
CA ILE A 96 -7.62 -5.77 6.27
C ILE A 96 -8.63 -6.42 5.33
N ARG A 97 -9.13 -7.59 5.72
CA ARG A 97 -10.23 -8.24 5.02
C ARG A 97 -11.53 -7.98 5.76
N LEU A 98 -12.44 -7.27 5.10
CA LEU A 98 -13.81 -7.10 5.57
C LEU A 98 -14.61 -8.33 5.14
N HIS A 99 -15.35 -8.91 6.09
CA HIS A 99 -16.27 -10.03 5.85
C HIS A 99 -17.68 -9.53 5.54
#